data_AF-A0A956PQX0-F1
#
_entry.id   AF-A0A956PQX0-F1
#
_cell.length_a   1.000
_cell.length_b   1.000
_cell.length_c   1.000
_cell.angle_alpha   90.00
_cell.angle_beta   90.00
_cell.angle_gamma   90.00
#
_symmetry.space_group_name_H-M   'P 1'
#
loop_
_entity.id
_entity.type
_entity.pdbx_description
1 polymer ?
#
loop_
_entity_poly.entity_id
_entity_poly.type
_entity_poly.pdbx_seq_one_letter_code
_entity_poly.pdbx_strand_id
1 'polypeptide(L)'
;LPVYPFQRRRYWGAQPYFRRPRSSINRPASKNVRQEVERAISNALGAGVSLSHEADLWQAGLDSLRVTSALADLWRALGVRLTPADVVAGPTIDEIVTLIEARKPLDGTRLVTLREGAGVPLVCIHPAGGDITAYLQLRRSALEGRPLYAIQTSEVPVSVEAAASRYVRLMREVIADGPVSLLGWSLGGVIAREMAFVMESDGSVVESVHLVDPPSPETLLDADRIALAGIIGDHNPQPHMDLEVFRETDPAALLSLCEEKGWLPRGLLDEESFSAQLRLYKGHVALLEGYRPRPVRAGVRVSWASQSVASPVWREFSGGRYSEETVDGNHYSILGKVSFF
;
A
#
# COMPACT_ATOMS: atom_id res chain seq x y z
N LEU A 1 -42.05 -8.97 44.24
CA LEU A 1 -41.90 -10.24 45.00
C LEU A 1 -41.89 -11.36 43.97
N PRO A 2 -41.01 -12.38 44.02
CA PRO A 2 -40.13 -12.89 45.10
C PRO A 2 -38.66 -12.41 44.93
N VAL A 3 -37.75 -12.20 45.88
CA VAL A 3 -37.32 -12.79 47.19
C VAL A 3 -36.74 -14.20 47.09
N TYR A 4 -35.40 -14.33 47.07
CA TYR A 4 -34.56 -15.31 47.81
C TYR A 4 -33.05 -15.20 47.42
N PRO A 5 -32.08 -15.71 48.21
CA PRO A 5 -31.19 -14.87 49.02
C PRO A 5 -29.69 -15.00 48.67
N PHE A 6 -28.92 -14.05 49.20
CA PHE A 6 -27.47 -14.02 49.24
C PHE A 6 -26.85 -15.26 49.90
N GLN A 7 -25.87 -15.89 49.25
CA GLN A 7 -24.76 -16.55 49.95
C GLN A 7 -23.47 -15.78 49.70
N ARG A 8 -22.97 -15.15 50.77
CA ARG A 8 -21.61 -14.64 50.88
C ARG A 8 -20.66 -15.82 51.05
N ARG A 9 -19.70 -15.99 50.13
CA ARG A 9 -18.39 -16.59 50.46
C ARG A 9 -17.29 -15.78 49.78
N ARG A 10 -16.57 -15.00 50.59
CA ARG A 10 -15.21 -14.52 50.26
C ARG A 10 -14.25 -15.63 50.68
N TYR A 11 -13.42 -16.08 49.74
CA TYR A 11 -12.10 -16.64 50.05
C TYR A 11 -11.09 -15.84 49.24
N TRP A 12 -10.30 -15.03 49.94
CA TRP A 12 -9.07 -14.46 49.41
C TRP A 12 -7.96 -15.50 49.57
N GLY A 13 -7.21 -15.79 48.51
CA GLY A 13 -6.01 -16.63 48.61
C GLY A 13 -5.44 -17.07 47.27
N ALA A 14 -4.33 -16.42 46.89
CA ALA A 14 -3.21 -16.94 46.09
C ALA A 14 -3.31 -17.05 44.54
N GLN A 15 -2.63 -16.08 43.92
CA GLN A 15 -1.88 -16.06 42.65
C GLN A 15 -2.61 -16.01 41.29
N PRO A 16 -2.17 -15.12 40.37
CA PRO A 16 -2.72 -15.02 39.03
C PRO A 16 -2.28 -16.22 38.19
N TYR A 17 -3.23 -17.12 37.89
CA TYR A 17 -3.08 -18.04 36.77
C TYR A 17 -3.01 -17.23 35.48
N PHE A 18 -1.79 -17.11 34.92
CA PHE A 18 -1.61 -16.78 33.51
C PHE A 18 -2.37 -17.83 32.69
N ARG A 19 -3.53 -17.45 32.14
CA ARG A 19 -4.18 -18.21 31.08
C ARG A 19 -3.23 -18.18 29.89
N ARG A 20 -2.62 -19.33 29.58
CA ARG A 20 -2.03 -19.58 28.26
C ARG A 20 -3.12 -19.29 27.20
N PRO A 21 -2.80 -18.55 26.12
CA PRO A 21 -3.75 -18.39 25.04
C PRO A 21 -4.19 -19.77 24.53
N ARG A 22 -5.52 -19.94 24.43
CA ARG A 22 -6.13 -21.17 23.91
C ARG A 22 -5.62 -21.42 22.50
N SER A 23 -5.20 -22.66 22.28
CA SER A 23 -4.77 -23.20 21.00
C SER A 23 -5.73 -22.82 19.88
N SER A 24 -5.13 -22.38 18.78
CA SER A 24 -5.73 -22.02 17.51
C SER A 24 -6.79 -23.02 17.06
N ILE A 25 -7.92 -22.45 16.62
CA ILE A 25 -8.84 -23.11 15.70
C ILE A 25 -8.00 -23.55 14.50
N ASN A 26 -8.10 -24.83 14.17
CA ASN A 26 -7.31 -25.52 13.16
C ASN A 26 -7.66 -24.96 11.76
N ARG A 27 -7.00 -23.87 11.36
CA ARG A 27 -6.89 -23.47 9.95
C ARG A 27 -5.96 -24.49 9.26
N PRO A 28 -6.24 -24.91 8.01
CA PRO A 28 -5.27 -25.69 7.24
C PRO A 28 -3.91 -24.98 7.29
N ALA A 29 -2.83 -25.72 7.50
CA ALA A 29 -1.49 -25.16 7.67
C ALA A 29 -1.20 -24.21 6.49
N SER A 30 -1.21 -22.91 6.77
CA SER A 30 -0.76 -21.93 5.78
C SER A 30 0.68 -22.30 5.47
N LYS A 31 0.97 -22.72 4.23
CA LYS A 31 2.34 -22.93 3.80
C LYS A 31 3.14 -21.70 4.18
N ASN A 32 4.28 -21.90 4.84
CA ASN A 32 5.11 -20.80 5.29
C ASN A 32 5.66 -20.09 4.05
N VAL A 33 5.11 -18.91 3.73
CA VAL A 33 5.47 -18.13 2.53
C VAL A 33 6.97 -17.94 2.44
N ARG A 34 7.63 -17.64 3.57
CA ARG A 34 9.08 -17.48 3.63
C ARG A 34 9.82 -18.73 3.18
N GLN A 35 9.44 -19.90 3.68
CA GLN A 35 10.09 -21.16 3.28
C GLN A 35 9.89 -21.46 1.80
N GLU A 36 8.73 -21.13 1.24
CA GLU A 36 8.46 -21.34 -0.19
C GLU A 36 9.26 -20.36 -1.06
N VAL A 37 9.47 -19.11 -0.60
CA VAL A 37 10.35 -18.14 -1.26
C VAL A 37 11.80 -18.58 -1.19
N GLU A 38 12.30 -18.95 -0.02
CA GLU A 38 13.66 -19.48 0.15
C GLU A 38 13.90 -20.69 -0.77
N ARG A 39 12.94 -21.62 -0.83
CA ARG A 39 13.01 -22.81 -1.69
C ARG A 39 13.03 -22.44 -3.17
N ALA A 40 12.13 -21.57 -3.63
CA ALA A 40 12.06 -21.16 -5.03
C ALA A 40 13.32 -20.42 -5.48
N ILE A 41 13.85 -19.54 -4.64
CA ILE A 41 15.09 -18.79 -4.93
C ILE A 41 16.31 -19.70 -4.89
N SER A 42 16.44 -20.57 -3.88
CA SER A 42 17.55 -21.53 -3.80
C SER A 42 17.56 -22.48 -5.00
N ASN A 43 16.39 -22.98 -5.42
CA ASN A 43 16.28 -23.80 -6.63
C ASN A 43 16.73 -23.05 -7.89
N ALA A 44 16.34 -21.78 -8.02
CA ALA A 44 16.69 -20.96 -9.18
C ALA A 44 18.18 -20.61 -9.26
N LEU A 45 18.86 -20.42 -8.12
CA LEU A 45 20.30 -20.14 -8.05
C LEU A 45 21.16 -21.41 -8.18
N GLY A 46 20.58 -22.58 -7.90
CA GLY A 46 21.25 -23.88 -7.83
C GLY A 46 21.09 -24.48 -6.44
N ALA A 47 20.66 -25.75 -6.38
CA ALA A 47 20.34 -26.43 -5.13
C ALA A 47 21.49 -26.32 -4.10
N GLY A 48 21.17 -25.83 -2.90
CA GLY A 48 22.12 -25.72 -1.77
C GLY A 48 22.69 -24.32 -1.51
N VAL A 49 22.32 -23.31 -2.31
CA VAL A 49 22.66 -21.91 -2.01
C VAL A 49 21.79 -21.42 -0.85
N SER A 50 22.44 -21.01 0.25
CA SER A 50 21.83 -20.35 1.40
C SER A 50 22.18 -18.88 1.39
N LEU A 51 21.17 -18.00 1.37
CA LEU A 51 21.35 -16.54 1.38
C LEU A 51 20.78 -15.95 2.67
N SER A 52 21.36 -14.82 3.10
CA SER A 52 20.68 -13.94 4.05
C SER A 52 19.36 -13.44 3.44
N HIS A 53 18.32 -13.23 4.26
CA HIS A 53 17.01 -12.80 3.76
C HIS A 53 17.02 -11.38 3.18
N GLU A 54 18.03 -10.59 3.54
CA GLU A 54 18.27 -9.22 3.09
C GLU A 54 19.29 -9.14 1.95
N ALA A 55 19.86 -10.28 1.52
CA ALA A 55 20.85 -10.29 0.44
C ALA A 55 20.22 -9.88 -0.89
N ASP A 56 20.90 -9.01 -1.64
CA ASP A 56 20.48 -8.65 -2.99
C ASP A 56 20.60 -9.87 -3.91
N LEU A 57 19.46 -10.27 -4.47
CA LEU A 57 19.35 -11.50 -5.26
C LEU A 57 20.13 -11.40 -6.59
N TRP A 58 20.26 -10.21 -7.18
CA TRP A 58 21.04 -10.03 -8.40
C TRP A 58 22.54 -10.18 -8.12
N GLN A 59 23.01 -9.64 -7.01
CA GLN A 59 24.39 -9.85 -6.54
C GLN A 59 24.65 -11.33 -6.19
N ALA A 60 23.63 -12.04 -5.74
CA ALA A 60 23.69 -13.49 -5.49
C ALA A 60 23.65 -14.34 -6.78
N GLY A 61 23.55 -13.73 -7.96
CA GLY A 61 23.60 -14.42 -9.25
C GLY A 61 22.24 -14.83 -9.82
N LEU A 62 21.15 -14.19 -9.39
CA LEU A 62 19.86 -14.32 -10.06
C LEU A 62 19.93 -13.61 -11.43
N ASP A 63 19.30 -14.17 -12.46
CA ASP A 63 19.19 -13.59 -13.80
C ASP A 63 17.74 -13.71 -14.31
N SER A 64 17.42 -13.11 -15.46
CA SER A 64 16.05 -13.08 -15.99
C SER A 64 15.42 -14.47 -16.22
N LEU A 65 16.21 -15.48 -16.59
CA LEU A 65 15.74 -16.85 -16.77
C LEU A 65 15.45 -17.51 -15.43
N ARG A 66 16.34 -17.32 -14.45
CA ARG A 66 16.20 -17.82 -13.08
C ARG A 66 15.03 -17.18 -12.36
N VAL A 67 14.80 -15.88 -12.55
CA VAL A 67 13.62 -15.16 -12.06
C VAL A 67 12.34 -15.81 -12.60
N THR A 68 12.26 -16.04 -13.91
CA THR A 68 11.08 -16.66 -14.54
C THR A 68 10.78 -18.03 -13.94
N SER A 69 11.81 -18.84 -13.70
CA SER A 69 11.67 -20.15 -13.04
C SER A 69 11.20 -20.03 -11.59
N ALA A 70 11.79 -19.12 -10.81
CA ALA A 70 11.41 -18.89 -9.41
C ALA A 70 9.95 -18.43 -9.31
N LEU A 71 9.51 -17.54 -10.19
CA LEU A 71 8.12 -17.06 -10.22
C LEU A 71 7.13 -18.19 -10.57
N ALA A 72 7.50 -19.07 -11.50
CA ALA A 72 6.68 -20.24 -11.84
C ALA A 72 6.58 -21.25 -10.67
N ASP A 73 7.66 -21.43 -9.89
CA ASP A 73 7.67 -22.25 -8.67
C ASP A 73 6.80 -21.63 -7.58
N LEU A 74 6.91 -20.32 -7.36
CA LEU A 74 6.11 -19.56 -6.39
C LEU A 74 4.62 -19.60 -6.72
N TRP A 75 4.27 -19.37 -7.99
CA TRP A 75 2.88 -19.48 -8.44
C TRP A 75 2.30 -20.87 -8.19
N ARG A 76 3.05 -21.94 -8.50
CA ARG A 76 2.62 -23.33 -8.23
C ARG A 76 2.49 -23.61 -6.73
N ALA A 77 3.37 -23.06 -5.91
CA ALA A 77 3.40 -23.34 -4.47
C ALA A 77 2.32 -22.57 -3.69
N LEU A 78 2.14 -21.29 -4.03
CA LEU A 78 1.40 -20.30 -3.23
C LEU A 78 0.16 -19.73 -3.94
N GLY A 79 0.00 -19.95 -5.25
CA GLY A 79 -1.12 -19.42 -6.03
C GLY A 79 -1.05 -17.91 -6.28
N VAL A 80 0.03 -17.23 -5.87
CA VAL A 80 0.21 -15.79 -6.05
C VAL A 80 1.01 -15.53 -7.33
N ARG A 81 0.46 -14.72 -8.24
CA ARG A 81 1.18 -14.29 -9.44
C ARG A 81 2.09 -13.11 -9.11
N LEU A 82 3.38 -13.31 -9.37
CA LEU A 82 4.40 -12.27 -9.36
C LEU A 82 4.99 -12.15 -10.77
N THR A 83 5.45 -10.95 -11.11
CA THR A 83 6.08 -10.58 -12.37
C THR A 83 7.58 -10.36 -12.16
N PRO A 84 8.40 -10.38 -13.24
CA PRO A 84 9.80 -9.98 -13.12
C PRO A 84 9.99 -8.56 -12.57
N ALA A 85 9.07 -7.64 -12.87
CA ALA A 85 9.09 -6.29 -12.33
C ALA A 85 8.95 -6.28 -10.79
N ASP A 86 8.17 -7.20 -10.23
CA ASP A 86 8.03 -7.34 -8.77
C ASP A 86 9.34 -7.78 -8.11
N VAL A 87 10.08 -8.68 -8.76
CA VAL A 87 11.40 -9.12 -8.27
C VAL A 87 12.44 -8.02 -8.42
N VAL A 88 12.35 -7.17 -9.46
CA VAL A 88 13.18 -5.97 -9.59
C VAL A 88 12.85 -4.93 -8.52
N ALA A 89 11.58 -4.79 -8.15
CA ALA A 89 11.13 -3.87 -7.11
C ALA A 89 11.46 -4.36 -5.68
N GLY A 90 11.49 -5.68 -5.46
CA GLY A 90 11.86 -6.31 -4.20
C GLY A 90 12.90 -7.44 -4.32
N PRO A 91 14.17 -7.17 -4.71
CA PRO A 91 15.18 -8.20 -4.94
C PRO A 91 15.86 -8.71 -3.67
N THR A 92 15.08 -8.97 -2.62
CA THR A 92 15.50 -9.72 -1.43
C THR A 92 14.42 -10.74 -1.07
N ILE A 93 14.76 -11.78 -0.31
CA ILE A 93 13.77 -12.76 0.17
C ILE A 93 12.70 -12.05 1.01
N ASP A 94 13.09 -11.15 1.92
CA ASP A 94 12.15 -10.45 2.77
C ASP A 94 11.18 -9.55 2.00
N GLU A 95 11.62 -8.91 0.93
CA GLU A 95 10.74 -8.08 0.09
C GLU A 95 9.79 -8.93 -0.76
N ILE A 96 10.25 -10.06 -1.30
CA ILE A 96 9.37 -11.01 -2.01
C ILE A 96 8.34 -11.60 -1.05
N VAL A 97 8.72 -11.94 0.19
CA VAL A 97 7.75 -12.38 1.22
C VAL A 97 6.72 -11.28 1.48
N THR A 98 7.16 -10.04 1.70
CA THR A 98 6.23 -8.91 1.91
C THR A 98 5.30 -8.72 0.71
N LEU A 99 5.80 -8.80 -0.53
CA LEU A 99 4.99 -8.74 -1.75
C LEU A 99 3.92 -9.82 -1.79
N ILE A 100 4.30 -11.06 -1.50
CA ILE A 100 3.37 -12.19 -1.51
C ILE A 100 2.33 -12.03 -0.42
N GLU A 101 2.72 -11.67 0.79
CA GLU A 101 1.80 -11.43 1.91
C GLU A 101 0.85 -10.26 1.59
N ALA A 102 1.35 -9.21 0.94
CA ALA A 102 0.55 -8.08 0.45
C ALA A 102 -0.47 -8.52 -0.62
N ARG A 103 -0.13 -9.48 -1.48
CA ARG A 103 -0.99 -9.99 -2.56
C ARG A 103 -1.93 -11.14 -2.18
N LYS A 104 -1.83 -11.68 -0.96
CA LYS A 104 -2.84 -12.61 -0.47
C LYS A 104 -4.20 -11.92 -0.45
N PRO A 105 -5.31 -12.66 -0.66
CA PRO A 105 -6.64 -12.11 -0.55
C PRO A 105 -6.80 -11.33 0.77
N LEU A 106 -7.06 -10.04 0.63
CA LEU A 106 -7.35 -9.15 1.74
C LEU A 106 -8.86 -9.05 1.85
N ASP A 107 -9.38 -9.28 3.05
CA ASP A 107 -10.76 -8.95 3.42
C ASP A 107 -10.68 -7.77 4.38
N GLY A 108 -10.97 -6.57 3.88
CA GLY A 108 -10.92 -5.34 4.65
C GLY A 108 -9.70 -4.45 4.43
N THR A 109 -9.26 -3.83 5.52
CA THR A 109 -8.12 -2.90 5.58
C THR A 109 -7.15 -3.38 6.65
N ARG A 110 -5.84 -3.29 6.40
CA ARG A 110 -4.80 -3.62 7.38
C ARG A 110 -3.62 -2.66 7.32
N LEU A 111 -2.94 -2.52 8.45
CA LEU A 111 -1.61 -1.92 8.53
C LEU A 111 -0.56 -3.03 8.36
N VAL A 112 0.36 -2.84 7.42
CA VAL A 112 1.47 -3.77 7.14
C VAL A 112 2.76 -3.12 7.60
N THR A 113 3.52 -3.81 8.45
CA THR A 113 4.90 -3.40 8.75
C THR A 113 5.80 -3.72 7.57
N LEU A 114 6.36 -2.70 6.93
CA LEU A 114 7.32 -2.85 5.85
C LEU A 114 8.75 -2.96 6.37
N ARG A 115 9.07 -2.24 7.44
CA ARG A 115 10.38 -2.29 8.10
C ARG A 115 10.24 -1.92 9.57
N GLU A 116 10.78 -2.75 10.46
CA GLU A 116 10.93 -2.41 11.88
C GLU A 116 12.06 -1.39 12.06
N GLY A 117 12.04 -0.62 13.15
CA GLY A 117 13.07 0.39 13.38
C GLY A 117 12.89 1.17 14.68
N ALA A 118 13.63 2.27 14.79
CA ALA A 118 13.50 3.24 15.89
C ALA A 118 13.41 4.67 15.37
N GLY A 119 12.78 5.57 16.13
CA GLY A 119 12.53 6.96 15.73
C GLY A 119 11.10 7.19 15.25
N VAL A 120 10.87 8.31 14.56
CA VAL A 120 9.53 8.72 14.10
C VAL A 120 9.05 7.77 13.00
N PRO A 121 7.93 7.05 13.19
CA PRO A 121 7.42 6.12 12.19
C PRO A 121 6.91 6.87 10.95
N LEU A 122 7.18 6.31 9.77
CA LEU A 122 6.58 6.74 8.52
C LEU A 122 5.45 5.79 8.14
N VAL A 123 4.25 6.34 7.96
CA VAL A 123 3.06 5.57 7.55
C VAL A 123 2.68 5.95 6.13
N CYS A 124 2.74 4.99 5.21
CA CYS A 124 2.39 5.13 3.81
C CYS A 124 0.93 4.73 3.57
N ILE A 125 0.14 5.57 2.89
CA ILE A 125 -1.28 5.32 2.64
C ILE A 125 -1.46 4.87 1.19
N HIS A 126 -2.15 3.75 0.94
CA HIS A 126 -2.37 3.21 -0.40
C HIS A 126 -2.84 4.26 -1.44
N PRO A 127 -2.43 4.14 -2.72
CA PRO A 127 -3.03 4.87 -3.84
C PRO A 127 -4.42 4.28 -4.18
N ALA A 128 -5.04 4.73 -5.28
CA ALA A 128 -6.38 4.28 -5.66
C ALA A 128 -6.49 2.77 -5.95
N GLY A 129 -5.38 2.08 -6.24
CA GLY A 129 -5.34 0.62 -6.37
C GLY A 129 -5.51 -0.16 -5.06
N GLY A 130 -5.37 0.49 -3.91
CA GLY A 130 -5.56 -0.14 -2.59
C GLY A 130 -4.36 -0.96 -2.09
N ASP A 131 -3.39 -1.26 -2.94
CA ASP A 131 -2.18 -2.01 -2.58
C ASP A 131 -1.04 -1.12 -2.08
N ILE A 132 0.08 -1.73 -1.70
CA ILE A 132 1.25 -1.07 -1.09
C ILE A 132 2.53 -1.27 -1.90
N THR A 133 2.43 -1.85 -3.10
CA THR A 133 3.59 -2.25 -3.92
C THR A 133 4.49 -1.07 -4.22
N ALA A 134 3.87 0.08 -4.52
CA ALA A 134 4.53 1.36 -4.75
C ALA A 134 5.48 1.80 -3.62
N TYR A 135 5.23 1.38 -2.38
CA TYR A 135 6.03 1.76 -1.20
C TYR A 135 7.15 0.79 -0.86
N LEU A 136 7.22 -0.37 -1.51
CA LEU A 136 8.26 -1.36 -1.20
C LEU A 136 9.66 -0.84 -1.55
N GLN A 137 9.79 -0.07 -2.62
CA GLN A 137 11.05 0.61 -2.97
C GLN A 137 11.55 1.55 -1.86
N LEU A 138 10.65 2.07 -1.00
CA LEU A 138 11.03 2.91 0.14
C LEU A 138 11.70 2.11 1.28
N ARG A 139 11.62 0.77 1.29
CA ARG A 139 12.43 -0.03 2.24
C ARG A 139 13.92 0.19 2.02
N ARG A 140 14.32 0.49 0.78
CA ARG A 140 15.71 0.60 0.31
C ARG A 140 16.24 2.02 0.33
N SER A 141 15.37 3.02 0.22
CA SER A 141 15.78 4.41 0.35
C SER A 141 16.31 4.67 1.76
N ALA A 142 17.24 5.61 1.88
CA ALA A 142 18.00 5.94 3.09
C ALA A 142 17.15 6.54 4.23
N LEU A 143 16.02 5.92 4.54
CA LEU A 143 15.13 6.26 5.64
C LEU A 143 15.74 5.83 7.00
N GLU A 144 16.98 6.23 7.29
CA GLU A 144 17.68 6.23 8.60
C GLU A 144 17.38 5.09 9.61
N GLY A 145 16.99 3.89 9.16
CA GLY A 145 16.54 2.81 10.06
C GLY A 145 15.24 3.08 10.82
N ARG A 146 14.40 4.05 10.38
CA ARG A 146 13.13 4.34 11.04
C ARG A 146 12.05 3.29 10.72
N PRO A 147 11.03 3.11 11.60
CA PRO A 147 9.89 2.25 11.33
C PRO A 147 9.11 2.69 10.09
N LEU A 148 8.78 1.75 9.22
CA LEU A 148 8.00 1.98 8.00
C LEU A 148 6.78 1.07 7.99
N TYR A 149 5.61 1.68 7.88
CA TYR A 149 4.32 1.00 7.79
C TYR A 149 3.59 1.40 6.52
N ALA A 150 2.72 0.55 6.01
CA ALA A 150 1.83 0.89 4.91
C ALA A 150 0.40 0.39 5.17
N ILE A 151 -0.60 1.21 4.87
CA ILE A 151 -2.00 0.84 4.95
C ILE A 151 -2.43 0.29 3.60
N GLN A 152 -2.94 -0.94 3.62
CA GLN A 152 -3.52 -1.63 2.48
C GLN A 152 -5.03 -1.78 2.66
N THR A 153 -5.81 -1.66 1.58
CA THR A 153 -7.25 -1.90 1.61
C THR A 153 -7.74 -2.64 0.37
N SER A 154 -8.76 -3.47 0.57
CA SER A 154 -9.60 -4.06 -0.49
C SER A 154 -11.00 -3.44 -0.51
N GLU A 155 -11.30 -2.58 0.45
CA GLU A 155 -12.59 -1.92 0.63
C GLU A 155 -12.53 -0.48 0.14
N VAL A 156 -13.63 -0.04 -0.46
CA VAL A 156 -13.88 1.38 -0.76
C VAL A 156 -14.62 2.00 0.43
N PRO A 157 -14.02 2.96 1.16
CA PRO A 157 -14.70 3.66 2.23
C PRO A 157 -15.81 4.57 1.67
N VAL A 158 -16.70 5.05 2.54
CA VAL A 158 -17.81 5.94 2.09
C VAL A 158 -17.35 7.38 1.81
N SER A 159 -16.20 7.79 2.34
CA SER A 159 -15.60 9.11 2.10
C SER A 159 -14.12 9.13 2.51
N VAL A 160 -13.39 10.20 2.14
CA VAL A 160 -12.01 10.44 2.58
C VAL A 160 -11.93 10.58 4.11
N GLU A 161 -12.87 11.29 4.72
CA GLU A 161 -12.99 11.48 6.18
C GLU A 161 -13.16 10.12 6.90
N ALA A 162 -14.00 9.25 6.34
CA ALA A 162 -14.27 7.92 6.88
C ALA A 162 -13.03 7.02 6.76
N ALA A 163 -12.34 7.08 5.63
CA ALA A 163 -11.05 6.41 5.41
C ALA A 163 -10.03 6.85 6.46
N ALA A 164 -9.79 8.15 6.57
CA ALA A 164 -8.83 8.74 7.49
C ALA A 164 -9.13 8.34 8.94
N SER A 165 -10.38 8.46 9.37
CA SER A 165 -10.80 8.08 10.72
C SER A 165 -10.57 6.59 11.02
N ARG A 166 -10.84 5.71 10.06
CA ARG A 166 -10.56 4.28 10.19
C ARG A 166 -9.06 3.99 10.23
N TYR A 167 -8.29 4.66 9.40
CA TYR A 167 -6.86 4.44 9.24
C TYR A 167 -6.07 4.92 10.46
N VAL A 168 -6.47 6.04 11.06
CA VAL A 168 -5.92 6.50 12.34
C VAL A 168 -6.17 5.49 13.46
N ARG A 169 -7.36 4.86 13.52
CA ARG A 169 -7.64 3.81 14.51
C ARG A 169 -6.74 2.58 14.31
N LEU A 170 -6.66 2.07 13.07
CA LEU A 170 -5.80 0.94 12.73
C LEU A 170 -4.32 1.22 13.05
N MET A 171 -3.85 2.44 12.76
CA MET A 171 -2.49 2.87 13.06
C MET A 171 -2.20 2.82 14.57
N ARG A 172 -3.12 3.33 15.40
CA ARG A 172 -2.98 3.36 16.87
C ARG A 172 -3.03 1.99 17.54
N GLU A 173 -3.55 0.97 16.87
CA GLU A 173 -3.51 -0.40 17.38
C GLU A 173 -2.10 -1.01 17.35
N VAL A 174 -1.20 -0.46 16.52
CA VAL A 174 0.13 -1.02 16.25
C VAL A 174 1.25 -0.06 16.65
N ILE A 175 1.08 1.23 16.36
CA ILE A 175 2.10 2.26 16.60
C ILE A 175 1.83 2.92 17.95
N ALA A 176 2.86 2.97 18.79
CA ALA A 176 2.78 3.64 20.09
C ALA A 176 2.52 5.15 19.95
N ASP A 177 1.90 5.73 20.99
CA ASP A 177 1.63 7.18 21.03
C ASP A 177 2.93 7.99 20.85
N GLY A 178 2.87 9.01 19.99
CA GLY A 178 4.02 9.85 19.67
C GLY A 178 3.84 10.58 18.34
N PRO A 179 4.84 11.37 17.92
CA PRO A 179 4.85 11.97 16.59
C PRO A 179 4.89 10.88 15.52
N VAL A 180 4.16 11.09 14.42
CA VAL A 180 4.22 10.25 13.22
C VAL A 180 4.40 11.11 11.99
N SER A 181 5.02 10.55 10.95
CA SER A 181 5.07 11.15 9.62
C SER A 181 4.18 10.35 8.68
N LEU A 182 3.43 11.05 7.84
CA LEU A 182 2.49 10.44 6.89
C LEU A 182 3.00 10.66 5.47
N LEU A 183 2.85 9.65 4.61
CA LEU A 183 3.21 9.72 3.20
C LEU A 183 2.08 9.14 2.35
N GLY A 184 1.72 9.83 1.28
CA GLY A 184 0.75 9.30 0.34
C GLY A 184 1.04 9.73 -1.08
N TRP A 185 1.08 8.74 -1.97
CA TRP A 185 1.08 8.93 -3.42
C TRP A 185 -0.35 8.92 -3.96
N SER A 186 -0.63 9.80 -4.92
CA SER A 186 -1.94 9.88 -5.57
C SER A 186 -3.06 10.11 -4.54
N LEU A 187 -4.17 9.37 -4.62
CA LEU A 187 -5.25 9.38 -3.61
C LEU A 187 -4.71 9.24 -2.17
N GLY A 188 -3.66 8.45 -1.98
CA GLY A 188 -3.06 8.24 -0.67
C GLY A 188 -2.60 9.56 -0.04
N GLY A 189 -2.16 10.54 -0.84
CA GLY A 189 -1.78 11.87 -0.35
C GLY A 189 -2.97 12.64 0.22
N VAL A 190 -4.12 12.56 -0.45
CA VAL A 190 -5.36 13.17 0.01
C VAL A 190 -5.79 12.59 1.35
N ILE A 191 -5.78 11.25 1.47
CA ILE A 191 -6.13 10.54 2.70
C ILE A 191 -5.10 10.80 3.80
N ALA A 192 -3.80 10.80 3.49
CA ALA A 192 -2.72 11.08 4.46
C ALA A 192 -2.88 12.46 5.09
N ARG A 193 -3.21 13.46 4.28
CA ARG A 193 -3.47 14.82 4.77
C ARG A 193 -4.71 14.88 5.64
N GLU A 194 -5.74 14.13 5.28
CA GLU A 194 -6.96 14.04 6.07
C GLU A 194 -6.73 13.31 7.41
N MET A 195 -5.92 12.25 7.41
CA MET A 195 -5.46 11.60 8.63
C MET A 195 -4.75 12.60 9.54
N ALA A 196 -3.89 13.46 8.99
CA ALA A 196 -3.24 14.51 9.78
C ALA A 196 -4.27 15.44 10.45
N PHE A 197 -5.31 15.88 9.73
CA PHE A 197 -6.38 16.68 10.33
C PHE A 197 -7.09 15.94 11.47
N VAL A 198 -7.45 14.67 11.27
CA VAL A 198 -8.11 13.84 12.30
C VAL A 198 -7.24 13.71 13.55
N MET A 199 -5.95 13.42 13.37
CA MET A 199 -4.97 13.31 14.45
C MET A 199 -4.77 14.64 15.19
N GLU A 200 -4.61 15.74 14.47
CA GLU A 200 -4.42 17.04 15.10
C GLU A 200 -5.66 17.49 15.87
N SER A 201 -6.85 17.12 15.41
CA SER A 201 -8.12 17.47 16.07
C SER A 201 -8.30 16.79 17.43
N ASP A 202 -7.61 15.67 17.67
CA ASP A 202 -7.59 14.99 18.98
C ASP A 202 -6.34 15.28 19.81
N GLY A 203 -5.49 16.22 19.35
CA GLY A 203 -4.29 16.66 20.06
C GLY A 203 -3.03 15.84 19.77
N SER A 204 -3.10 14.86 18.86
CA SER A 204 -1.92 14.11 18.43
C SER A 204 -0.95 14.99 17.63
N VAL A 205 0.34 14.63 17.69
CA VAL A 205 1.41 15.32 16.95
C VAL A 205 1.65 14.61 15.62
N VAL A 206 1.57 15.35 14.52
CA VAL A 206 1.99 14.90 13.19
C VAL A 206 3.22 15.70 12.82
N GLU A 207 4.35 15.00 12.64
CA GLU A 207 5.64 15.64 12.34
C GLU A 207 5.64 16.23 10.93
N SER A 208 5.26 15.42 9.94
CA SER A 208 5.19 15.82 8.55
C SER A 208 4.16 15.03 7.76
N VAL A 209 3.67 15.65 6.68
CA VAL A 209 2.85 15.01 5.66
C VAL A 209 3.52 15.19 4.30
N HIS A 210 3.85 14.08 3.66
CA HIS A 210 4.49 14.02 2.34
C HIS A 210 3.45 13.63 1.29
N LEU A 211 3.14 14.55 0.39
CA LEU A 211 2.19 14.35 -0.69
C LEU A 211 2.97 14.13 -1.99
N VAL A 212 2.80 12.96 -2.61
CA VAL A 212 3.45 12.64 -3.89
C VAL A 212 2.41 12.67 -4.98
N ASP A 213 2.51 13.66 -5.85
CA ASP A 213 1.63 13.93 -6.98
C ASP A 213 0.13 13.74 -6.66
N PRO A 214 -0.39 14.38 -5.59
CA PRO A 214 -1.77 14.20 -5.15
C PRO A 214 -2.77 14.78 -6.16
N PRO A 215 -3.88 14.08 -6.48
CA PRO A 215 -4.88 14.59 -7.40
C PRO A 215 -5.61 15.80 -6.81
N SER A 216 -5.92 16.82 -7.61
CA SER A 216 -6.74 17.93 -7.12
C SER A 216 -8.20 17.50 -7.00
N PRO A 217 -8.88 17.71 -5.85
CA PRO A 217 -10.31 17.44 -5.71
C PRO A 217 -11.20 18.26 -6.67
N GLU A 218 -10.65 19.33 -7.25
CA GLU A 218 -11.39 20.26 -8.11
C GLU A 218 -11.34 19.90 -9.61
N THR A 219 -10.40 19.05 -10.04
CA THR A 219 -10.11 18.85 -11.48
C THR A 219 -10.36 17.42 -11.97
N LEU A 220 -10.90 16.55 -11.12
CA LEU A 220 -11.14 15.15 -11.47
C LEU A 220 -12.49 15.04 -12.16
N LEU A 221 -12.47 14.78 -13.47
CA LEU A 221 -13.68 14.79 -14.30
C LEU A 221 -14.04 13.42 -14.89
N ASP A 222 -13.17 12.41 -14.79
CA ASP A 222 -13.40 11.10 -15.39
C ASP A 222 -12.81 9.94 -14.56
N ALA A 223 -13.61 9.41 -13.64
CA ALA A 223 -13.21 8.29 -12.78
C ALA A 223 -12.89 7.02 -13.56
N ASP A 224 -13.52 6.81 -14.72
CA ASP A 224 -13.32 5.62 -15.55
C ASP A 224 -11.96 5.65 -16.23
N ARG A 225 -11.61 6.78 -16.86
CA ARG A 225 -10.28 6.98 -17.47
C ARG A 225 -9.17 6.95 -16.42
N ILE A 226 -9.37 7.54 -15.25
CA ILE A 226 -8.37 7.52 -14.17
C ILE A 226 -8.19 6.10 -13.64
N ALA A 227 -9.28 5.36 -13.42
CA ALA A 227 -9.20 3.98 -12.97
C ALA A 227 -8.42 3.11 -13.96
N LEU A 228 -8.68 3.26 -15.25
CA LEU A 228 -8.00 2.50 -16.27
C LEU A 228 -6.52 2.90 -16.43
N ALA A 229 -6.24 4.20 -16.43
CA ALA A 229 -4.88 4.71 -16.43
C ALA A 229 -4.09 4.21 -15.21
N GLY A 230 -4.75 4.11 -14.04
CA GLY A 230 -4.17 3.59 -12.80
C GLY A 230 -3.79 2.12 -12.92
N ILE A 231 -4.72 1.28 -13.38
CA ILE A 231 -4.45 -0.16 -13.62
C ILE A 231 -3.30 -0.34 -14.60
N ILE A 232 -3.27 0.42 -15.70
CA ILE A 232 -2.17 0.35 -16.67
C ILE A 232 -0.87 0.81 -16.02
N GLY A 233 -0.88 1.96 -15.34
CA GLY A 233 0.30 2.56 -14.71
C GLY A 233 0.94 1.67 -13.64
N ASP A 234 0.13 0.96 -12.85
CA ASP A 234 0.62 0.01 -11.83
C ASP A 234 1.44 -1.14 -12.44
N HIS A 235 1.08 -1.58 -13.65
CA HIS A 235 1.72 -2.71 -14.32
C HIS A 235 2.71 -2.27 -15.41
N ASN A 236 2.62 -1.03 -15.86
CA ASN A 236 3.43 -0.42 -16.90
C ASN A 236 3.63 1.08 -16.58
N PRO A 237 4.62 1.45 -15.74
CA PRO A 237 4.76 2.80 -15.20
C PRO A 237 5.24 3.88 -16.19
N GLN A 238 5.59 3.50 -17.43
CA GLN A 238 5.86 4.45 -18.52
C GLN A 238 5.03 4.13 -19.77
N PRO A 239 3.69 4.08 -19.65
CA PRO A 239 2.87 3.70 -20.78
C PRO A 239 2.62 4.95 -21.65
N HIS A 240 2.85 4.82 -22.96
CA HIS A 240 2.33 5.80 -23.92
C HIS A 240 0.85 5.49 -24.17
N MET A 241 -0.03 6.10 -23.38
CA MET A 241 -1.48 5.90 -23.47
C MET A 241 -2.14 7.00 -24.28
N ASP A 242 -3.00 6.59 -25.22
CA ASP A 242 -3.97 7.48 -25.83
C ASP A 242 -5.32 7.23 -25.16
N LEU A 243 -5.63 8.05 -24.14
CA LEU A 243 -6.85 7.88 -23.35
C LEU A 243 -8.13 8.20 -24.15
N GLU A 244 -8.02 8.87 -25.30
CA GLU A 244 -9.19 9.19 -26.14
C GLU A 244 -9.74 7.96 -26.89
N VAL A 245 -8.96 6.89 -26.96
CA VAL A 245 -9.40 5.59 -27.48
C VAL A 245 -10.38 4.91 -26.52
N PHE A 246 -10.41 5.31 -25.24
CA PHE A 246 -11.35 4.78 -24.26
C PHE A 246 -12.73 5.40 -24.42
N ARG A 247 -13.55 4.72 -25.21
CA ARG A 247 -15.00 4.97 -25.33
C ARG A 247 -15.86 3.83 -24.79
N GLU A 248 -15.24 2.67 -24.55
CA GLU A 248 -15.92 1.48 -24.05
C GLU A 248 -15.93 1.46 -22.52
N THR A 249 -17.03 0.97 -21.95
CA THR A 249 -17.20 0.82 -20.49
C THR A 249 -17.23 -0.65 -20.06
N ASP A 250 -17.28 -1.58 -21.02
CA ASP A 250 -17.27 -3.01 -20.78
C ASP A 250 -15.86 -3.48 -20.34
N PRO A 251 -15.71 -4.11 -19.17
CA PRO A 251 -14.41 -4.54 -18.67
C PRO A 251 -13.68 -5.54 -19.58
N ALA A 252 -14.39 -6.46 -20.23
CA ALA A 252 -13.77 -7.47 -21.10
C ALA A 252 -13.20 -6.82 -22.37
N ALA A 253 -13.95 -5.90 -22.98
CA ALA A 253 -13.50 -5.11 -24.11
C ALA A 253 -12.31 -4.21 -23.74
N LEU A 254 -12.34 -3.56 -22.56
CA LEU A 254 -11.24 -2.73 -22.08
C LEU A 254 -9.96 -3.53 -21.82
N LEU A 255 -10.06 -4.71 -21.21
CA LEU A 255 -8.91 -5.61 -21.01
C LEU A 255 -8.32 -6.03 -22.36
N SER A 256 -9.18 -6.46 -23.29
CA SER A 256 -8.76 -6.86 -24.66
C SER A 256 -8.06 -5.71 -25.39
N LEU A 257 -8.58 -4.49 -25.27
CA LEU A 257 -7.96 -3.28 -25.85
C LEU A 257 -6.60 -3.01 -25.22
N CYS A 258 -6.46 -3.09 -23.89
CA CYS A 258 -5.19 -2.89 -23.21
C CYS A 258 -4.12 -3.90 -23.65
N GLU A 259 -4.52 -5.16 -23.85
CA GLU A 259 -3.66 -6.21 -24.36
C GLU A 259 -3.29 -6.02 -25.85
N GLU A 260 -4.24 -5.59 -26.69
CA GLU A 260 -4.01 -5.31 -28.11
C GLU A 260 -3.04 -4.14 -28.31
N LYS A 261 -3.20 -3.07 -27.50
CA LYS A 261 -2.33 -1.90 -27.52
C LYS A 261 -0.97 -2.13 -26.86
N GLY A 262 -0.77 -3.27 -26.20
CA GLY A 262 0.47 -3.59 -25.49
C GLY A 262 0.65 -2.77 -24.20
N TRP A 263 -0.41 -2.16 -23.68
CA TRP A 263 -0.38 -1.44 -22.40
C TRP A 263 -0.31 -2.40 -21.22
N LEU A 264 -0.99 -3.55 -21.33
CA LEU A 264 -0.88 -4.67 -20.40
C LEU A 264 -0.37 -5.91 -21.15
N PRO A 265 0.55 -6.71 -20.56
CA PRO A 265 0.91 -8.02 -21.08
C PRO A 265 -0.31 -8.95 -21.17
N ARG A 266 -0.40 -9.73 -22.26
CA ARG A 266 -1.46 -10.72 -22.45
C ARG A 266 -1.50 -11.74 -21.31
N GLY A 267 -2.69 -11.96 -20.75
CA GLY A 267 -2.92 -12.93 -19.67
C GLY A 267 -2.31 -12.54 -18.32
N LEU A 268 -1.90 -11.28 -18.16
CA LEU A 268 -1.48 -10.75 -16.86
C LEU A 268 -2.63 -10.75 -15.86
N LEU A 269 -3.81 -10.32 -16.30
CA LEU A 269 -5.05 -10.30 -15.53
C LEU A 269 -6.11 -11.12 -16.29
N ASP A 270 -6.94 -11.84 -15.54
CA ASP A 270 -8.20 -12.34 -16.07
C ASP A 270 -9.29 -11.26 -15.97
N GLU A 271 -10.41 -11.48 -16.67
CA GLU A 271 -11.53 -10.54 -16.72
C GLU A 271 -12.11 -10.24 -15.34
N GLU A 272 -12.16 -11.24 -14.45
CA GLU A 272 -12.67 -11.08 -13.09
C GLU A 272 -11.78 -10.15 -12.26
N SER A 273 -10.46 -10.39 -12.30
CA SER A 273 -9.46 -9.59 -11.59
C SER A 273 -9.40 -8.17 -12.14
N PHE A 274 -9.43 -8.01 -13.47
CA PHE A 274 -9.46 -6.69 -14.11
C PHE A 274 -10.73 -5.92 -13.72
N SER A 275 -11.89 -6.57 -13.76
CA SER A 275 -13.16 -5.98 -13.33
C SER A 275 -13.17 -5.60 -11.86
N ALA A 276 -12.57 -6.42 -10.99
CA ALA A 276 -12.44 -6.14 -9.56
C ALA A 276 -11.54 -4.93 -9.30
N GLN A 277 -10.37 -4.86 -9.95
CA GLN A 277 -9.47 -3.70 -9.87
C GLN A 277 -10.15 -2.44 -10.38
N LEU A 278 -10.88 -2.53 -11.51
CA LEU A 278 -11.60 -1.40 -12.08
C LEU A 278 -12.65 -0.85 -11.11
N ARG A 279 -13.44 -1.72 -10.47
CA ARG A 279 -14.41 -1.30 -9.44
C ARG A 279 -13.73 -0.64 -8.24
N LEU A 280 -12.63 -1.21 -7.75
CA LEU A 280 -11.88 -0.69 -6.61
C LEU A 280 -11.31 0.70 -6.91
N TYR A 281 -10.63 0.84 -8.06
CA TYR A 281 -10.08 2.11 -8.52
C TYR A 281 -11.17 3.17 -8.69
N LYS A 282 -12.26 2.86 -9.41
CA LYS A 282 -13.37 3.80 -9.62
C LYS A 282 -13.96 4.26 -8.29
N GLY A 283 -14.22 3.33 -7.38
CA GLY A 283 -14.76 3.65 -6.05
C GLY A 283 -13.83 4.54 -5.24
N HIS A 284 -12.52 4.29 -5.28
CA HIS A 284 -11.52 5.12 -4.62
C HIS A 284 -11.37 6.52 -5.22
N VAL A 285 -11.39 6.64 -6.55
CA VAL A 285 -11.35 7.94 -7.22
C VAL A 285 -12.62 8.75 -6.93
N ALA A 286 -13.78 8.09 -6.87
CA ALA A 286 -15.06 8.73 -6.53
C ALA A 286 -15.07 9.35 -5.12
N LEU A 287 -14.18 8.94 -4.20
CA LEU A 287 -14.04 9.61 -2.89
C LEU A 287 -13.65 11.08 -2.99
N LEU A 288 -13.03 11.47 -4.11
CA LEU A 288 -12.58 12.83 -4.33
C LEU A 288 -13.75 13.73 -4.76
N GLU A 289 -14.86 13.16 -5.23
CA GLU A 289 -16.06 13.90 -5.57
C GLU A 289 -16.65 14.55 -4.31
N GLY A 290 -16.72 15.88 -4.32
CA GLY A 290 -17.26 16.64 -3.19
C GLY A 290 -16.34 16.74 -1.97
N TYR A 291 -15.17 16.08 -1.97
CA TYR A 291 -14.19 16.24 -0.90
C TYR A 291 -13.70 17.70 -0.84
N ARG A 292 -13.47 18.19 0.38
CA ARG A 292 -12.96 19.53 0.65
C ARG A 292 -11.80 19.45 1.64
N PRO A 293 -10.57 19.82 1.22
CA PRO A 293 -9.42 19.80 2.12
C PRO A 293 -9.66 20.64 3.39
N ARG A 294 -9.19 20.14 4.52
CA ARG A 294 -9.29 20.81 5.83
C ARG A 294 -7.93 21.31 6.33
N PRO A 295 -7.80 22.46 7.00
CA PRO A 295 -6.48 22.99 7.38
C PRO A 295 -5.69 22.04 8.29
N VAL A 296 -4.39 21.87 8.04
CA VAL A 296 -3.47 21.08 8.89
C VAL A 296 -2.31 21.93 9.40
N ARG A 297 -1.83 21.65 10.61
CA ARG A 297 -0.70 22.34 11.28
C ARG A 297 0.65 21.67 11.00
N ALA A 298 0.65 20.39 10.65
CA ALA A 298 1.84 19.63 10.27
C ALA A 298 2.61 20.30 9.12
N GLY A 299 3.92 20.03 9.05
CA GLY A 299 4.72 20.42 7.89
C GLY A 299 4.30 19.62 6.66
N VAL A 300 3.97 20.29 5.56
CA VAL A 300 3.57 19.66 4.30
C VAL A 300 4.69 19.80 3.26
N ARG A 301 5.10 18.68 2.68
CA ARG A 301 5.95 18.64 1.48
C ARG A 301 5.16 18.04 0.32
N VAL A 302 5.16 18.70 -0.82
CA VAL A 302 4.50 18.22 -2.04
C VAL A 302 5.52 17.98 -3.15
N SER A 303 5.57 16.78 -3.70
CA SER A 303 6.44 16.47 -4.84
C SER A 303 5.56 16.22 -6.05
N TRP A 304 5.65 17.10 -7.06
CA TRP A 304 4.86 17.04 -8.29
C TRP A 304 5.64 16.36 -9.42
N ALA A 305 4.97 15.56 -10.24
CA ALA A 305 5.58 15.03 -11.45
C ALA A 305 5.67 16.15 -12.50
N SER A 306 6.76 16.22 -13.26
CA SER A 306 6.94 17.28 -14.27
C SER A 306 5.88 17.27 -15.37
N GLN A 307 5.22 16.14 -15.60
CA GLN A 307 4.11 15.98 -16.54
C GLN A 307 2.72 16.17 -15.91
N SER A 308 2.64 16.39 -14.59
CA SER A 308 1.39 16.60 -13.87
C SER A 308 1.09 18.10 -13.72
N VAL A 309 -0.20 18.42 -13.58
CA VAL A 309 -0.65 19.79 -13.30
C VAL A 309 -0.67 19.98 -11.78
N ALA A 310 0.20 20.86 -11.28
CA ALA A 310 0.22 21.22 -9.87
C ALA A 310 -1.07 21.94 -9.45
N SER A 311 -1.54 21.66 -8.24
CA SER A 311 -2.73 22.29 -7.65
C SER A 311 -2.36 23.18 -6.47
N PRO A 312 -2.81 24.46 -6.45
CA PRO A 312 -2.53 25.38 -5.34
C PRO A 312 -3.27 25.00 -4.06
N VAL A 313 -4.32 24.16 -4.15
CA VAL A 313 -5.17 23.77 -3.01
C VAL A 313 -4.35 23.21 -1.85
N TRP A 314 -3.26 22.48 -2.12
CA TRP A 314 -2.46 21.88 -1.06
C TRP A 314 -1.67 22.90 -0.24
N ARG A 315 -1.32 24.05 -0.85
CA ARG A 315 -0.72 25.18 -0.15
C ARG A 315 -1.74 25.94 0.68
N GLU A 316 -2.91 26.23 0.10
CA GLU A 316 -3.95 27.06 0.72
C GLU A 316 -4.44 26.52 2.07
N PHE A 317 -4.45 25.20 2.22
CA PHE A 317 -4.89 24.55 3.46
C PHE A 317 -3.72 24.13 4.37
N SER A 318 -2.49 24.56 4.11
CA SER A 318 -1.33 24.25 4.97
C SER A 318 -1.06 25.40 5.95
N GLY A 319 -1.38 25.20 7.22
CA GLY A 319 -1.10 26.16 8.30
C GLY A 319 0.31 26.05 8.88
N GLY A 320 0.99 24.92 8.63
CA GLY A 320 2.38 24.67 9.01
C GLY A 320 3.41 25.12 7.96
N ARG A 321 4.65 24.62 8.09
CA ARG A 321 5.67 24.79 7.04
C ARG A 321 5.19 24.11 5.76
N TYR A 322 5.30 24.80 4.63
CA TYR A 322 4.97 24.25 3.31
C TYR A 322 6.20 24.29 2.40
N SER A 323 6.43 23.21 1.64
CA SER A 323 7.44 23.15 0.58
C SER A 323 6.91 22.33 -0.58
N GLU A 324 7.33 22.67 -1.79
CA GLU A 324 7.03 21.88 -2.98
C GLU A 324 8.24 21.75 -3.89
N GLU A 325 8.28 20.67 -4.65
CA GLU A 325 9.29 20.41 -5.67
C GLU A 325 8.64 19.83 -6.92
N THR A 326 9.33 19.97 -8.06
CA THR A 326 8.97 19.28 -9.30
C THR A 326 10.04 18.22 -9.59
N VAL A 327 9.59 17.00 -9.81
CA VAL A 327 10.43 15.83 -10.07
C VAL A 327 10.18 15.36 -11.49
N ASP A 328 11.26 15.12 -12.24
CA ASP A 328 11.16 14.69 -13.64
C ASP A 328 10.39 13.36 -13.76
N GLY A 329 9.34 13.31 -14.60
CA GLY A 329 8.58 12.11 -14.89
C GLY A 329 7.08 12.35 -14.98
N ASN A 330 6.34 11.24 -15.04
CA ASN A 330 4.88 11.19 -14.96
C ASN A 330 4.41 10.73 -13.57
N HIS A 331 3.09 10.75 -13.36
CA HIS A 331 2.41 10.32 -12.13
C HIS A 331 2.85 8.95 -11.58
N TYR A 332 3.17 7.99 -12.45
CA TYR A 332 3.50 6.60 -12.08
C TYR A 332 5.01 6.38 -11.87
N SER A 333 5.85 7.20 -12.50
CA SER A 333 7.32 7.12 -12.41
C SER A 333 7.92 7.97 -11.29
N ILE A 334 7.17 8.92 -10.75
CA ILE A 334 7.68 9.92 -9.80
C ILE A 334 8.14 9.29 -8.49
N LEU A 335 7.43 8.28 -7.96
CA LEU A 335 7.63 7.82 -6.60
C LEU A 335 9.05 7.26 -6.35
N GLY A 336 9.65 6.65 -7.38
CA GLY A 336 11.03 6.15 -7.33
C GLY A 336 12.11 7.22 -7.45
N LYS A 337 11.73 8.49 -7.69
CA LYS A 337 12.64 9.63 -7.92
C LYS A 337 12.56 10.70 -6.82
N VAL A 338 11.59 10.63 -5.91
CA VAL A 338 11.41 11.62 -4.83
C VAL A 338 12.41 11.39 -3.70
N SER A 339 13.05 12.46 -3.23
CA SER A 339 13.83 12.44 -1.98
C SER A 339 12.96 12.85 -0.81
N PHE A 340 12.63 11.87 0.04
CA PHE A 340 11.68 12.11 1.13
C PHE A 340 12.29 12.84 2.34
N PHE A 341 13.62 12.91 2.45
CA PHE A 341 14.33 13.46 3.61
C PHE A 341 15.57 14.22 3.19
#